data_AF-A0A972LLX2-F1
#
_entry.id   AF-A0A972LLX2-F1
#
_cell.length_a   1.000
_cell.length_b   1.000
_cell.length_c   1.000
_cell.angle_alpha   90.00
_cell.angle_beta   90.00
_cell.angle_gamma   90.00
#
_symmetry.space_group_name_H-M   'P 1'
#
loop_
_entity.id
_entity.type
_entity.pdbx_description
1 polymer ?
#
loop_
_entity_poly.entity_id
_entity_poly.type
_entity_poly.pdbx_seq_one_letter_code
_entity_poly.pdbx_strand_id
1 'polypeptide(L)' 'MTTRDIAGVFKEMYSADVSRVTDAVMDEVQAWQESPLDDIYPILYLDGIVVKVHQDKRVINKTVYLALGINSEGQKTL' A
#
# COMPACT_ATOMS: atom_id res chain seq x y z
N MET A 1 12.34 0.88 9.51
CA MET A 1 12.60 -0.57 9.61
C MET A 1 12.75 -1.14 8.22
N THR A 2 13.77 -1.94 7.96
CA THR A 2 14.01 -2.58 6.66
C THR A 2 13.55 -4.04 6.67
N THR A 3 13.41 -4.65 5.49
CA THR A 3 13.10 -6.08 5.37
C THR A 3 14.14 -6.98 6.07
N ARG A 4 15.42 -6.57 6.12
CA ARG A 4 16.46 -7.27 6.88
C ARG A 4 16.23 -7.19 8.38
N ASP A 5 15.85 -6.02 8.89
CA ASP A 5 15.58 -5.83 10.33
C ASP A 5 14.38 -6.68 10.77
N ILE A 6 13.32 -6.70 9.96
CA ILE A 6 12.11 -7.49 10.23
C ILE A 6 12.39 -8.99 10.10
N ALA A 7 13.18 -9.42 9.11
CA ALA A 7 13.52 -10.82 8.90
C ALA A 7 14.39 -11.40 10.02
N GLY A 8 15.28 -10.60 10.61
CA GLY A 8 16.03 -10.99 11.81
C GLY A 8 15.09 -11.36 12.96
N VAL A 9 14.14 -10.48 13.27
CA VAL A 9 13.15 -10.68 14.34
C VAL A 9 12.21 -11.84 14.04
N PHE A 10 11.71 -11.95 12.81
CA PHE A 10 10.78 -13.01 12.42
C PHE A 10 11.42 -14.40 12.39
N LYS A 11 12.69 -14.47 11.99
CA LYS A 11 13.44 -15.73 12.02
C LYS A 11 13.74 -16.18 13.44
N GLU A 12 14.08 -15.24 14.32
CA GLU A 12 14.37 -15.51 15.73
C GLU A 12 13.12 -15.93 16.52
N MET A 13 11.98 -15.26 16.31
CA MET A 13 10.76 -15.52 17.10
C MET A 13 9.81 -16.54 16.47
N TYR A 14 9.74 -16.62 15.13
CA TYR A 14 8.68 -17.36 14.43
C TYR A 14 9.19 -18.34 13.36
N SER A 15 10.51 -18.45 13.12
CA SER A 15 11.09 -19.32 12.09
C SER A 15 10.46 -19.17 10.69
N ALA A 16 9.96 -17.97 10.37
CA ALA A 16 9.23 -17.68 9.15
C ALA A 16 9.93 -16.60 8.32
N ASP A 17 9.85 -16.73 6.99
CA ASP A 17 10.40 -15.75 6.05
C ASP A 17 9.40 -14.62 5.78
N VAL A 18 9.86 -13.38 5.91
CA VAL A 18 9.05 -12.16 5.75
C VAL A 18 8.41 -12.05 4.37
N SER A 19 9.08 -12.56 3.33
CA SER A 19 8.54 -12.56 1.97
C SER A 19 7.24 -13.36 1.84
N ARG A 20 7.14 -14.50 2.53
CA ARG A 20 5.92 -15.33 2.48
C ARG A 20 4.75 -14.68 3.20
N VAL A 21 5.02 -13.86 4.21
CA VAL A 21 3.99 -13.13 4.96
C VAL A 21 3.46 -11.95 4.14
N THR A 22 4.32 -11.24 3.41
CA THR A 22 3.88 -10.13 2.54
C THR A 22 3.07 -10.61 1.33
N ASP A 23 3.37 -11.79 0.80
CA ASP A 23 2.58 -12.35 -0.30
C ASP A 23 1.17 -12.77 0.15
N ALA A 24 0.99 -13.16 1.42
CA ALA A 24 -0.28 -13.63 1.95
C ALA A 24 -1.35 -12.52 2.05
N VAL A 25 -0.96 -11.24 2.10
CA VAL A 25 -1.91 -10.12 2.15
C VAL A 25 -2.27 -9.56 0.77
N MET A 26 -1.69 -10.10 -0.31
CA MET A 26 -1.92 -9.60 -1.67
C MET A 26 -3.39 -9.75 -2.10
N ASP A 27 -4.03 -10.84 -1.69
CA ASP A 27 -5.46 -11.07 -1.98
C ASP A 27 -6.35 -10.03 -1.26
N GLU A 28 -6.01 -9.66 -0.02
CA GLU A 28 -6.71 -8.61 0.73
C GLU A 28 -6.50 -7.23 0.11
N VAL A 29 -5.28 -6.94 -0.37
CA VAL A 29 -4.97 -5.70 -1.09
C VAL A 29 -5.80 -5.59 -2.36
N GLN A 30 -5.93 -6.68 -3.13
CA GLN A 30 -6.77 -6.70 -4.33
C GLN A 30 -8.25 -6.48 -3.97
N ALA A 31 -8.76 -7.18 -2.96
CA ALA A 31 -10.14 -7.01 -2.51
C ALA A 31 -10.43 -5.56 -2.04
N TRP A 32 -9.46 -4.93 -1.37
CA TRP A 32 -9.57 -3.53 -0.97
C TRP A 32 -9.59 -2.59 -2.20
N GLN A 33 -8.75 -2.83 -3.21
CA GLN A 33 -8.75 -2.05 -4.46
C GLN A 33 -10.04 -2.17 -5.27
N GLU A 34 -10.72 -3.31 -5.19
CA GLU A 34 -11.99 -3.58 -5.88
C GLU A 34 -13.22 -3.18 -5.04
N SER A 35 -13.02 -2.66 -3.82
CA SER A 35 -14.14 -2.31 -2.94
C SER A 35 -15.02 -1.20 -3.54
N PRO A 36 -16.34 -1.26 -3.35
CA PRO A 36 -17.26 -0.28 -3.93
C PRO A 36 -17.01 1.10 -3.31
N LEU A 37 -16.93 2.11 -4.18
CA LEU A 37 -16.81 3.51 -3.79
C LEU A 37 -18.20 4.16 -3.71
N ASP A 38 -18.30 5.21 -2.90
CA ASP A 38 -19.52 6.03 -2.84
C ASP A 38 -19.69 6.83 -4.15
N ASP A 39 -20.94 7.09 -4.54
CA ASP A 39 -21.25 7.83 -5.77
C ASP A 39 -20.72 9.27 -5.77
N ILE A 40 -20.59 9.89 -4.59
CA ILE A 40 -20.22 11.30 -4.42
C ILE A 40 -19.26 11.48 -3.24
N TYR A 41 -18.14 12.13 -3.52
CA TYR A 41 -17.19 12.63 -2.53
C TYR A 41 -17.10 14.16 -2.61
N PRO A 42 -17.75 14.93 -1.71
CA PRO A 42 -17.74 16.38 -1.77
C PRO A 42 -16.34 17.02 -1.72
N ILE A 43 -15.39 16.36 -1.06
CA ILE A 43 -13.98 16.79 -0.99
C ILE A 43 -13.09 15.60 -1.38
N LEU A 44 -12.14 15.84 -2.27
CA LEU A 44 -11.13 14.87 -2.68
C LEU A 44 -9.73 15.47 -2.46
N TYR A 45 -8.90 14.78 -1.69
CA TYR A 45 -7.47 15.06 -1.59
C TYR A 45 -6.72 14.13 -2.54
N LEU A 46 -5.77 14.69 -3.28
CA LEU A 46 -4.86 13.93 -4.12
C LEU A 46 -3.42 14.25 -3.71
N ASP A 47 -2.68 13.24 -3.30
CA ASP A 47 -1.26 13.35 -2.98
C ASP A 47 -0.43 12.52 -3.96
N GLY A 48 0.81 12.97 -4.21
CA GLY A 48 1.74 12.34 -5.13
C GLY A 48 3.09 12.14 -4.46
N ILE A 49 3.46 10.89 -4.20
CA ILE A 49 4.74 10.52 -3.59
C ILE A 49 5.66 9.98 -4.66
N VAL A 50 6.80 10.65 -4.88
CA VAL A 50 7.82 10.20 -5.83
C VAL A 50 8.71 9.16 -5.16
N VAL A 51 8.70 7.94 -5.69
CA VAL A 51 9.50 6.82 -5.20
C VAL A 51 10.44 6.31 -6.30
N LYS A 52 11.62 5.86 -5.89
CA LYS A 52 12.55 5.19 -6.80
C LYS A 52 12.20 3.71 -6.88
N VAL A 53 11.86 3.25 -8.07
CA VAL A 53 11.53 1.84 -8.34
C VAL A 53 12.53 1.23 -9.31
N HIS A 54 12.81 -0.06 -9.13
CA HIS A 54 13.53 -0.84 -10.11
C HIS A 54 12.54 -1.34 -11.16
N GLN A 55 12.70 -0.91 -12.40
CA GLN A 55 11.93 -1.37 -13.55
C GLN A 55 12.88 -1.58 -14.73
N ASP A 56 12.74 -2.70 -15.45
CA ASP A 56 13.53 -2.99 -16.65
C ASP A 56 15.05 -2.84 -16.44
N LYS A 57 15.54 -3.35 -15.31
CA LYS A 57 16.95 -3.28 -14.85
C LYS A 57 17.49 -1.86 -14.62
N ARG A 58 16.62 -0.87 -14.48
CA ARG A 58 16.98 0.53 -14.21
C ARG A 58 16.21 1.06 -13.00
N VAL A 59 16.85 1.97 -12.26
CA VAL A 59 16.17 2.72 -11.20
C VAL A 59 15.55 3.96 -11.81
N ILE A 60 14.23 4.06 -11.77
CA ILE A 60 13.48 5.20 -12.29
C ILE A 60 12.63 5.82 -11.19
N ASN A 61 12.33 7.11 -11.33
CA ASN A 61 11.35 7.78 -10.47
C ASN A 61 9.95 7.45 -10.99
N LYS A 62 9.07 6.96 -10.10
CA LYS A 62 7.64 6.87 -10.34
C LYS A 62 6.89 7.64 -9.27
N THR A 63 5.74 8.20 -9.64
CA THR A 63 4.84 8.83 -8.69
C THR A 63 3.76 7.83 -8.31
N VAL A 64 3.60 7.57 -7.02
CA VAL A 64 2.45 6.87 -6.45
C VAL A 64 1.43 7.94 -6.08
N TYR A 65 0.21 7.81 -6.59
CA TYR A 65 -0.87 8.73 -6.29
C TYR A 65 -1.76 8.11 -5.21
N LEU A 66 -2.11 8.92 -4.21
CA LEU A 66 -3.10 8.59 -3.20
C LEU A 66 -4.30 9.50 -3.36
N ALA A 67 -5.48 8.92 -3.54
CA ALA A 67 -6.74 9.63 -3.52
C ALA A 67 -7.41 9.37 -2.16
N LEU A 68 -7.82 10.43 -1.46
CA LEU A 68 -8.55 10.34 -0.21
C LEU A 68 -9.84 11.15 -0.35
N GLY A 69 -10.97 10.45 -0.34
CA GLY A 69 -12.29 11.05 -0.42
C GLY A 69 -12.87 11.34 0.97
N ILE A 70 -13.61 12.44 1.09
CA ILE A 70 -14.54 12.66 2.20
C ILE A 70 -15.93 12.40 1.65
N ASN A 71 -16.67 11.46 2.24
CA ASN A 71 -18.04 11.18 1.80
C ASN A 71 -19.04 12.21 2.36
N SER A 72 -20.30 12.11 1.96
CA SER A 72 -21.36 13.02 2.40
C SER A 72 -21.64 13.01 3.91
N GLU A 73 -21.20 11.96 4.62
CA GLU A 73 -21.28 11.86 6.08
C GLU A 73 -20.06 12.48 6.79
N GLY A 74 -19.09 13.01 6.03
CA GLY A 74 -17.86 13.60 6.56
C GLY A 74 -16.80 12.58 6.93
N GLN A 75 -16.97 11.31 6.56
CA GLN A 75 -16.01 10.24 6.85
C GLN A 75 -14.91 10.20 5.78
N LYS A 76 -13.69 9.90 6.23
CA LYS A 76 -12.51 9.73 5.38
C LYS A 76 -12.49 8.30 4.83
N THR A 77 -12.48 8.17 3.51
CA THR A 77 -12.38 6.89 2.82
C THR A 77 -11.18 6.92 1.86
N LEU A 78 -10.34 5.89 1.96
CA LEU A 78 -9.17 5.64 1.12
C LEU A 78 -9.54 4.65 0.03
#